data_AF-A0A8T3V206-F1
#
_entry.id   AF-A0A8T3V206-F1
#
_cell.length_a   1.000
_cell.length_b   1.000
_cell.length_c   1.000
_cell.angle_alpha   90.00
_cell.angle_beta   90.00
_cell.angle_gamma   90.00
#
_symmetry.space_group_name_H-M   'P 1'
#
loop_
_entity.id
_entity.type
_entity.pdbx_description
1 polymer ?
#
loop_
_entity_poly.entity_id
_entity_poly.type
_entity_poly.pdbx_seq_one_letter_code
_entity_poly.pdbx_strand_id
1 'polypeptide(L)' 'MVEKGTDVLKEGFAKMTKGGVIMDVVNAEQASIAEDAGAVAVMAL' A
#
# COMPACT_ATOMS: atom_id res chain seq x y z
N MET A 1 -9.36 22.05 -13.54
CA MET A 1 -10.63 21.54 -12.96
C MET A 1 -10.34 20.17 -12.40
N VAL A 2 -10.64 19.93 -11.12
CA VAL A 2 -10.46 18.63 -10.46
C VAL A 2 -11.55 17.69 -10.98
N GLU A 3 -11.17 16.61 -11.66
CA GLU A 3 -12.11 15.57 -12.10
C GLU A 3 -12.63 14.82 -10.86
N LYS A 4 -13.84 15.16 -10.39
CA LYS A 4 -14.38 14.74 -9.09
C LYS A 4 -14.57 13.22 -8.88
N GLY A 5 -14.34 12.39 -9.90
CA GLY A 5 -14.30 10.93 -9.77
C GLY A 5 -12.89 10.39 -9.53
N THR A 6 -11.90 10.91 -10.26
CA THR A 6 -10.53 10.40 -10.26
C THR A 6 -9.82 10.65 -8.93
N ASP A 7 -9.98 11.84 -8.35
CA ASP A 7 -9.24 12.21 -7.13
C ASP A 7 -9.87 11.60 -5.86
N VAL A 8 -11.21 11.57 -5.79
CA VAL A 8 -11.93 10.93 -4.67
C VAL A 8 -11.59 9.43 -4.58
N LEU A 9 -11.47 8.74 -5.72
CA LEU A 9 -11.10 7.33 -5.77
C LEU A 9 -9.64 7.09 -5.33
N LYS A 10 -8.70 7.92 -5.80
CA LYS A 10 -7.28 7.83 -5.40
C LYS A 10 -7.11 8.07 -3.89
N GLU A 11 -7.80 9.06 -3.34
CA GLU A 11 -7.83 9.28 -1.89
C GLU A 11 -8.48 8.12 -1.13
N GLY A 12 -9.55 7.55 -1.70
CA GLY A 12 -10.21 6.36 -1.15
C GLY A 12 -9.26 5.17 -1.02
N PHE A 13 -8.47 4.91 -2.07
CA PHE A 13 -7.45 3.87 -2.07
C PHE A 13 -6.41 4.10 -0.96
N ALA A 14 -5.89 5.33 -0.83
CA ALA A 14 -4.92 5.65 0.23
C ALA A 14 -5.49 5.47 1.64
N LYS A 15 -6.80 5.60 1.84
CA LYS A 15 -7.46 5.35 3.14
C LYS A 15 -7.49 3.86 3.50
N MET A 16 -7.36 2.93 2.56
CA MET A 16 -7.36 1.49 2.82
C MET A 16 -6.11 1.02 3.58
N THR A 17 -4.99 1.73 3.44
CA THR A 17 -3.73 1.41 4.15
C THR A 17 -3.62 2.10 5.51
N LYS A 18 -4.64 2.86 5.93
CA LYS A 18 -4.62 3.62 7.18
C LYS A 18 -4.47 2.70 8.40
N GLY A 19 -3.49 2.99 9.24
CA GLY A 19 -3.23 2.27 10.48
C GLY A 19 -2.43 0.98 10.31
N GLY A 20 -2.04 0.64 9.07
CA GLY A 20 -1.11 -0.45 8.79
C GLY A 20 0.34 0.02 8.63
N VAL A 21 1.21 -0.95 8.38
CA VAL A 21 2.63 -0.72 8.02
C VAL A 21 2.84 -1.07 6.56
N ILE A 22 3.60 -0.24 5.84
CA ILE A 22 4.11 -0.53 4.49
C ILE A 22 5.59 -0.83 4.63
N MET A 23 6.05 -1.98 4.13
CA MET A 23 7.45 -2.42 4.26
C MET A 23 8.19 -2.34 2.92
N ASP A 24 9.41 -1.83 2.92
CA ASP A 24 10.32 -1.86 1.77
C ASP A 24 10.84 -3.29 1.55
N VAL A 25 10.84 -3.76 0.30
CA VAL A 25 11.31 -5.10 -0.09
C VAL A 25 12.10 -5.05 -1.39
N VAL A 26 13.11 -5.93 -1.52
CA VAL A 26 13.95 -6.04 -2.74
C VAL A 26 13.81 -7.39 -3.45
N ASN A 27 13.01 -8.32 -2.91
CA ASN A 27 12.78 -9.63 -3.52
C ASN A 27 11.45 -10.26 -3.05
N ALA A 28 11.07 -11.36 -3.69
CA ALA A 28 9.82 -12.07 -3.40
C ALA A 28 9.80 -12.69 -1.99
N GLU A 29 10.94 -13.17 -1.49
CA GLU A 29 11.03 -13.76 -0.14
C GLU A 29 10.71 -12.71 0.94
N GLN A 30 11.26 -11.50 0.82
CA GLN A 30 10.95 -10.39 1.72
C GLN A 30 9.49 -9.96 1.63
N ALA A 31 8.88 -10.00 0.44
CA ALA A 31 7.47 -9.70 0.29
C ALA A 31 6.59 -10.71 1.06
N SER A 32 6.91 -12.00 0.98
CA SER A 32 6.21 -13.04 1.76
C SER A 32 6.39 -12.85 3.27
N ILE A 33 7.61 -12.54 3.73
CA ILE A 33 7.87 -12.27 5.15
C ILE A 33 7.10 -11.04 5.65
N ALA A 34 7.00 -9.99 4.83
CA ALA A 34 6.27 -8.77 5.18
C ALA A 34 4.76 -9.01 5.30
N GLU A 35 4.18 -9.81 4.38
CA GLU A 35 2.78 -10.22 4.44
C GLU A 35 2.50 -11.02 5.72
N ASP A 36 3.31 -12.03 6.03
CA ASP A 36 3.18 -12.85 7.23
C ASP A 36 3.31 -12.04 8.54
N ALA A 37 4.13 -10.99 8.52
CA ALA A 37 4.30 -10.05 9.63
C ALA A 37 3.13 -9.06 9.80
N GLY A 38 2.16 -9.06 8.88
CA GLY A 38 0.98 -8.20 8.93
C GLY A 38 1.15 -6.83 8.26
N ALA A 39 2.09 -6.69 7.31
CA ALA A 39 2.15 -5.50 6.47
C ALA A 39 0.89 -5.38 5.61
N VAL A 40 0.31 -4.17 5.51
CA VAL A 40 -0.90 -3.95 4.69
C VAL A 40 -0.58 -3.75 3.21
N ALA A 41 0.69 -3.44 2.90
CA ALA A 41 1.24 -3.35 1.56
C ALA A 41 2.78 -3.45 1.63
N VAL A 42 3.42 -3.65 0.47
CA VAL A 42 4.89 -3.60 0.32
C VAL A 42 5.30 -2.54 -0.71
N MET A 43 6.47 -1.96 -0.52
CA MET A 43 7.12 -1.06 -1.48
C MET A 43 8.30 -1.80 -2.12
N ALA A 44 8.18 -2.12 -3.41
CA ALA A 44 9.26 -2.75 -4.15
C ALA A 44 10.32 -1.71 -4.55
N LEU A 45 11.58 -1.94 -4.16
CA LEU A 45 12.73 -1.09 -4.47
C LEU A 45 13.54 -1.58 -5.67
#